data_AF-A0A352GHC0-F1
#
_entry.id   AF-A0A352GHC0-F1
#
_cell.length_a   1.000
_cell.length_b   1.000
_cell.length_c   1.000
_cell.angle_alpha   90.00
_cell.angle_beta   90.00
_cell.angle_gamma   90.00
#
_symmetry.space_group_name_H-M   'P 1'
#
loop_
_entity.id
_entity.type
_entity.pdbx_description
1 polymer ?
#
loop_
_entity_poly.entity_id
_entity_poly.type
_entity_poly.pdbx_seq_one_letter_code
_entity_poly.pdbx_strand_id
1 'polypeptide(L)'
;TEFGLFIGLDGEIDGMAHLSDLSWDKSGEEALADYTKGDMVKAKVLDVDVDKERVSLGIKQLSGDPTEGAMEGLKKGSVVTCTVTQTNDGGVEVMVNDAVLGFIRKSDLSRDRSEQRPDRFAAGEKVDAKITQIDKSGRKLSLSIKALEVEEEKKAMQEYG
;
A
#
# COMPACT_ATOMS: atom_id res chain seq x y z
N THR A 1 -12.55 -0.14 -26.49
CA THR A 1 -11.82 1.08 -26.11
C THR A 1 -11.45 0.95 -24.65
N GLU A 2 -10.19 0.64 -24.36
CA GLU A 2 -9.71 0.10 -23.07
C GLU A 2 -9.07 1.15 -22.15
N PHE A 3 -9.35 2.44 -22.36
CA PHE A 3 -8.49 3.52 -21.86
C PHE A 3 -9.05 4.35 -20.69
N GLY A 4 -10.32 4.18 -20.31
CA GLY A 4 -10.94 4.90 -19.18
C GLY A 4 -12.23 5.65 -19.50
N LEU A 5 -12.60 6.57 -18.62
CA LEU A 5 -13.80 7.41 -18.70
C LEU A 5 -13.43 8.78 -19.30
N PHE A 6 -14.14 9.21 -20.34
CA PHE A 6 -13.99 10.56 -20.90
C PHE A 6 -15.07 11.48 -20.32
N ILE A 7 -14.65 12.62 -19.79
CA ILE A 7 -15.48 13.60 -19.10
C ILE A 7 -15.32 14.93 -19.82
N GLY A 8 -16.38 15.42 -20.45
CA GLY A 8 -16.39 16.76 -21.02
C GLY A 8 -16.37 17.80 -19.91
N LEU A 9 -15.45 18.75 -19.98
CA LEU A 9 -15.37 19.90 -19.08
C LEU A 9 -15.85 21.16 -19.80
N ASP A 10 -16.16 22.22 -19.04
CA ASP A 10 -16.45 23.53 -19.61
C ASP A 10 -15.23 24.06 -20.40
N GLY A 11 -15.49 24.67 -21.56
CA GLY A 11 -14.46 25.33 -22.37
C GLY A 11 -13.82 24.48 -23.47
N GLU A 12 -14.53 23.50 -24.03
CA GLU A 12 -14.03 22.57 -25.07
C GLU A 12 -12.85 21.69 -24.61
N ILE A 13 -12.66 21.55 -23.29
CA ILE A 13 -11.58 20.76 -22.70
C ILE A 13 -12.08 19.34 -22.45
N ASP A 14 -11.31 18.36 -22.92
CA ASP A 14 -11.58 16.95 -22.65
C ASP A 14 -10.80 16.46 -21.42
N GLY A 15 -11.55 16.01 -20.42
CA GLY A 15 -11.05 15.30 -19.25
C GLY A 15 -10.99 13.79 -19.49
N MET A 16 -9.95 13.12 -19.01
CA MET A 16 -9.81 11.67 -19.08
C MET A 16 -9.49 11.10 -17.70
N ALA A 17 -10.31 10.19 -17.20
CA ALA A 17 -10.02 9.39 -16.01
C ALA A 17 -9.62 7.98 -16.40
N HIS A 18 -8.42 7.55 -16.01
CA HIS A 18 -7.95 6.20 -16.27
C HIS A 18 -8.73 5.18 -15.43
N LEU A 19 -8.86 3.94 -15.92
CA LEU A 19 -9.56 2.85 -15.21
C LEU A 19 -9.02 2.64 -13.79
N SER A 20 -7.71 2.78 -13.61
CA SER A 20 -7.03 2.67 -12.31
C SER A 20 -7.33 3.82 -11.35
N ASP A 21 -7.94 4.91 -11.82
CA ASP A 21 -8.30 6.10 -11.03
C ASP A 21 -9.81 6.20 -10.75
N LEU A 22 -10.58 5.16 -11.06
CA LEU A 22 -12.03 5.11 -10.81
C LEU A 22 -12.39 4.65 -9.39
N SER A 23 -11.64 3.70 -8.82
CA SER A 23 -11.93 3.14 -7.49
C SER A 23 -10.66 2.66 -6.76
N TRP A 24 -10.69 2.65 -5.43
CA TRP A 24 -9.69 2.01 -4.59
C TRP A 24 -9.96 0.51 -4.38
N ASP A 25 -11.24 0.12 -4.39
CA ASP A 25 -11.70 -1.19 -3.91
C ASP A 25 -12.11 -2.14 -5.05
N LYS A 26 -12.39 -1.60 -6.24
CA LYS A 26 -12.85 -2.37 -7.41
C LYS A 26 -11.79 -2.38 -8.50
N SER A 27 -11.82 -3.43 -9.33
CA SER A 27 -11.08 -3.39 -10.60
C SER A 27 -11.61 -2.26 -11.50
N GLY A 28 -10.76 -1.73 -12.36
CA GLY A 28 -11.13 -0.59 -13.21
C GLY A 28 -12.30 -0.89 -14.16
N GLU A 29 -12.44 -2.13 -14.62
CA GLU A 29 -13.56 -2.58 -15.46
C GLU A 29 -14.88 -2.62 -14.68
N GLU A 30 -14.87 -3.15 -13.46
CA GLU A 30 -16.04 -3.17 -12.58
C GLU A 30 -16.46 -1.76 -12.16
N ALA A 31 -15.49 -0.90 -11.85
CA ALA A 31 -15.75 0.50 -11.51
C ALA A 31 -16.32 1.26 -12.72
N LEU A 32 -15.87 0.98 -13.95
CA LEU A 32 -16.41 1.60 -15.15
C LEU A 32 -17.88 1.24 -15.37
N ALA A 33 -18.31 0.03 -15.00
CA ALA A 33 -19.70 -0.41 -15.11
C ALA A 33 -20.68 0.38 -14.24
N ASP A 34 -20.19 1.06 -13.19
CA ASP A 34 -21.00 1.93 -12.34
C ASP A 34 -21.32 3.29 -13.01
N TYR A 35 -20.70 3.61 -14.16
CA TYR A 35 -20.88 4.88 -14.86
C TYR A 35 -21.54 4.68 -16.22
N THR A 36 -22.50 5.55 -16.53
CA THR A 36 -23.18 5.58 -17.83
C THR A 36 -22.93 6.88 -18.58
N LYS A 37 -23.07 6.81 -19.91
CA LYS A 37 -22.86 7.98 -20.76
C LYS A 37 -23.93 9.03 -20.45
N GLY A 38 -23.49 10.23 -20.07
CA GLY A 38 -24.35 11.36 -19.72
C GLY A 38 -24.45 11.62 -18.21
N ASP A 39 -23.81 10.79 -17.38
CA ASP A 39 -23.76 11.02 -15.95
C ASP A 39 -22.88 12.24 -15.60
N MET A 40 -23.37 13.03 -14.65
CA MET A 40 -22.54 14.06 -14.02
C MET A 40 -21.70 13.41 -12.93
N VAL A 41 -20.39 13.35 -13.19
CA VAL A 41 -19.41 12.81 -12.24
C VAL A 41 -18.62 13.95 -11.61
N LYS A 42 -18.28 13.79 -10.33
CA LYS A 42 -17.25 14.61 -9.69
C LYS A 42 -15.91 13.92 -9.95
N ALA A 43 -14.87 14.70 -10.21
CA ALA A 43 -13.50 14.20 -10.28
C ALA A 43 -12.53 15.27 -9.78
N LYS A 44 -11.35 14.83 -9.33
CA LYS A 44 -10.23 15.69 -8.96
C LYS A 44 -9.25 15.79 -10.14
N VAL A 45 -8.72 16.98 -10.40
CA VAL A 45 -7.66 17.16 -11.39
C VAL A 45 -6.36 16.56 -10.85
N LEU A 46 -5.78 15.63 -11.61
CA LEU A 46 -4.51 14.98 -11.28
C LEU A 46 -3.35 15.65 -12.03
N ASP A 47 -3.55 15.94 -13.30
CA ASP A 47 -2.54 16.53 -14.18
C ASP A 47 -3.21 17.35 -15.29
N VAL A 48 -2.51 18.36 -15.79
CA VAL A 48 -2.99 19.25 -16.87
C VAL A 48 -1.93 19.33 -17.96
N ASP A 49 -2.25 18.80 -19.14
CA ASP A 49 -1.43 18.91 -20.34
C ASP A 49 -1.97 20.06 -21.20
N VAL A 50 -1.34 21.23 -21.07
CA VAL A 50 -1.75 22.46 -21.76
C VAL A 50 -1.47 22.36 -23.26
N ASP A 51 -0.39 21.68 -23.67
CA ASP A 51 -0.01 21.55 -25.08
C ASP A 51 -1.00 20.70 -25.87
N LYS A 52 -1.65 19.73 -25.21
CA LYS A 52 -2.66 18.84 -25.80
C LYS A 52 -4.10 19.17 -25.42
N GLU A 53 -4.32 20.26 -24.67
CA GLU A 53 -5.64 20.67 -24.16
C GLU A 53 -6.38 19.54 -23.42
N ARG A 54 -5.64 18.74 -22.64
CA ARG A 54 -6.17 17.54 -21.95
C ARG A 54 -5.95 17.62 -20.45
N VAL A 55 -6.97 17.19 -19.71
CA VAL A 55 -6.91 17.13 -18.25
C VAL A 55 -7.03 15.69 -17.79
N SER A 56 -6.06 15.21 -17.01
CA SER A 56 -6.16 13.91 -16.35
C SER A 56 -6.98 14.07 -15.08
N LEU A 57 -8.05 13.30 -14.98
CA LEU A 57 -9.02 13.34 -13.89
C LEU A 57 -8.96 12.05 -13.09
N GLY A 58 -9.26 12.15 -11.79
CA GLY A 58 -9.29 11.01 -10.90
C GLY A 58 -10.53 11.04 -10.01
N ILE A 59 -11.30 9.96 -9.99
CA ILE A 59 -12.53 9.87 -9.20
C ILE A 59 -12.23 9.30 -7.82
N LYS A 60 -11.34 8.30 -7.73
CA LYS A 60 -10.98 7.68 -6.46
C LYS A 60 -10.38 8.68 -5.47
N GLN A 61 -9.73 9.75 -5.94
CA GLN A 61 -9.13 10.80 -5.11
C GLN A 61 -10.15 11.75 -4.47
N LEU A 62 -11.45 11.59 -4.75
CA LEU A 62 -12.53 12.28 -4.04
C LEU A 62 -12.87 11.63 -2.70
N SER A 63 -12.70 10.32 -2.63
CA SER A 63 -12.61 9.58 -1.38
C SER A 63 -11.17 9.73 -0.93
N GLY A 64 -10.90 10.30 0.26
CA GLY A 64 -9.52 10.42 0.76
C GLY A 64 -8.76 9.11 0.58
N ASP A 65 -7.52 9.16 0.09
CA ASP A 65 -6.77 7.92 -0.17
C ASP A 65 -6.68 7.15 1.17
N PRO A 66 -7.21 5.93 1.29
CA PRO A 66 -7.15 5.17 2.54
C PRO A 66 -5.70 4.87 2.96
N THR A 67 -4.74 5.10 2.06
CA THR A 67 -3.30 5.01 2.29
C THR A 67 -2.60 6.38 2.34
N GLU A 68 -3.32 7.50 2.15
CA GLU A 68 -2.78 8.85 2.39
C GLU A 68 -2.38 8.94 3.87
N GLY A 69 -1.10 9.25 4.12
CA GLY A 69 -0.58 9.33 5.47
C GLY A 69 -0.17 7.99 6.10
N ALA A 70 -0.55 6.84 5.52
CA ALA A 70 -0.28 5.53 6.14
C ALA A 70 1.21 5.16 6.16
N MET A 71 2.00 5.70 5.22
CA MET A 71 3.47 5.66 5.24
C MET A 71 4.12 6.89 5.88
N GLU A 72 3.34 7.87 6.30
CA GLU A 72 3.87 9.06 7.00
C GLU A 72 4.36 8.65 8.39
N GLY A 73 5.59 9.04 8.73
CA GLY A 73 6.24 8.62 9.96
C GLY A 73 6.89 7.23 9.91
N LEU A 74 6.61 6.39 8.90
CA LEU A 74 7.32 5.13 8.71
C LEU A 74 8.74 5.38 8.19
N LYS A 75 9.73 4.94 8.97
CA LYS A 75 11.15 5.06 8.63
C LYS A 75 11.80 3.69 8.67
N LYS A 76 12.83 3.51 7.84
CA LYS A 76 13.69 2.34 7.95
C LYS A 76 14.27 2.28 9.36
N GLY A 77 14.11 1.14 10.00
CA GLY A 77 14.52 0.89 11.37
C GLY A 77 13.44 1.14 12.43
N SER A 78 12.31 1.74 12.08
CA SER A 78 11.17 1.82 13.01
C SER A 78 10.58 0.45 13.27
N VAL A 79 10.14 0.22 14.50
CA VAL A 79 9.36 -0.95 14.91
C VAL A 79 7.89 -0.62 14.72
N VAL A 80 7.15 -1.53 14.07
CA VAL A 80 5.72 -1.36 13.83
C VAL A 80 4.98 -2.66 14.13
N THR A 81 3.78 -2.54 14.67
CA THR A 81 2.85 -3.64 14.81
C THR A 81 2.15 -3.85 13.48
N CYS A 82 2.13 -5.10 13.00
CA CYS A 82 1.52 -5.48 11.74
C CYS A 82 0.61 -6.69 11.92
N THR A 83 -0.48 -6.74 11.17
CA THR A 83 -1.46 -7.83 11.21
C THR A 83 -1.17 -8.79 10.07
N VAL A 84 -0.98 -10.07 10.36
CA VAL A 84 -0.75 -11.12 9.37
C VAL A 84 -1.98 -11.26 8.48
N THR A 85 -1.81 -11.10 7.17
CA THR A 85 -2.89 -11.29 6.20
C THR A 85 -2.86 -12.71 5.65
N GLN A 86 -1.67 -13.18 5.28
CA GLN A 86 -1.49 -14.49 4.67
C GLN A 86 -0.07 -15.02 4.91
N THR A 87 0.07 -16.34 4.96
CA THR A 87 1.36 -17.03 5.04
C THR A 87 1.61 -17.82 3.75
N ASN A 88 2.84 -17.79 3.25
CA ASN A 88 3.27 -18.57 2.08
C ASN A 88 4.65 -19.23 2.33
N ASP A 89 5.13 -20.05 1.40
CA ASP A 89 6.41 -20.76 1.56
C ASP A 89 7.62 -19.81 1.67
N GLY A 90 7.50 -18.61 1.10
CA GLY A 90 8.54 -17.58 1.09
C GLY A 90 8.56 -16.70 2.35
N GLY A 91 7.49 -16.68 3.14
CA GLY A 91 7.35 -15.77 4.27
C GLY A 91 5.89 -15.48 4.64
N VAL A 92 5.70 -14.34 5.28
CA VAL A 92 4.41 -13.90 5.83
C VAL A 92 4.09 -12.52 5.26
N GLU A 93 2.92 -12.40 4.64
CA GLU A 93 2.30 -11.14 4.27
C GLU A 93 1.62 -10.54 5.48
N VAL A 94 1.85 -9.25 5.69
CA VAL A 94 1.35 -8.51 6.83
C VAL A 94 0.81 -7.16 6.37
N MET A 95 -0.04 -6.56 7.18
CA MET A 95 -0.62 -5.24 6.93
C MET A 95 -0.25 -4.32 8.09
N VAL A 96 0.31 -3.16 7.77
CA VAL A 96 0.71 -2.11 8.71
C VAL A 96 -0.33 -1.00 8.65
N ASN A 97 -0.79 -0.53 9.82
CA ASN A 97 -1.81 0.53 9.94
C ASN A 97 -3.08 0.28 9.11
N ASP A 98 -3.45 -0.99 8.90
CA ASP A 98 -4.60 -1.43 8.09
C ASP A 98 -4.64 -0.87 6.65
N ALA A 99 -3.50 -0.39 6.15
CA ALA A 99 -3.41 0.36 4.90
C ALA A 99 -2.16 0.06 4.06
N VAL A 100 -1.04 -0.31 4.68
CA VAL A 100 0.22 -0.56 3.96
C VAL A 100 0.56 -2.05 3.97
N LEU A 101 0.73 -2.62 2.78
CA LEU A 101 1.16 -4.01 2.64
C LEU A 101 2.63 -4.17 2.99
N GLY A 102 2.93 -5.18 3.79
CA GLY A 102 4.25 -5.57 4.24
C GLY A 102 4.55 -7.04 3.96
N PHE A 103 5.84 -7.37 3.86
CA PHE A 103 6.29 -8.75 3.71
C PHE A 103 7.45 -9.03 4.65
N ILE A 104 7.35 -10.14 5.40
CA ILE A 104 8.41 -10.68 6.24
C ILE A 104 8.89 -11.97 5.58
N ARG A 105 10.15 -12.00 5.12
CA ARG A 105 10.72 -13.22 4.53
C ARG A 105 10.87 -14.30 5.60
N LYS A 106 10.82 -15.57 5.20
CA LYS A 106 11.07 -16.71 6.10
C LYS A 106 12.35 -16.56 6.93
N SER A 107 13.42 -16.07 6.32
CA SER A 107 14.72 -15.80 6.97
C SER A 107 14.70 -14.70 8.04
N ASP A 108 13.64 -13.90 8.05
CA ASP A 108 13.45 -12.71 8.87
C ASP A 108 12.35 -12.89 9.93
N LEU A 109 11.71 -14.06 9.99
CA LEU A 109 10.65 -14.38 10.97
C LEU A 109 11.16 -14.59 12.39
N SER A 110 12.40 -15.04 12.55
CA SER A 110 13.03 -15.25 13.87
C SER A 110 14.54 -15.33 13.72
N ARG A 111 15.27 -15.02 14.80
CA ARG A 111 16.70 -15.29 14.91
C ARG A 111 17.02 -16.79 14.84
N ASP A 112 16.17 -17.62 15.44
CA ASP A 112 16.36 -19.06 15.49
C ASP A 112 15.85 -19.74 14.23
N ARG A 113 16.75 -20.45 13.54
CA ARG A 113 16.42 -21.10 12.26
C ARG A 113 15.30 -22.13 12.38
N SER A 114 15.14 -22.77 13.54
CA SER A 114 14.03 -23.70 13.82
C SER A 114 12.67 -22.99 13.90
N GLU A 115 12.65 -21.71 14.24
CA GLU A 115 11.44 -20.89 14.40
C GLU A 115 11.12 -20.06 13.14
N GLN A 116 11.95 -20.15 12.09
CA GLN A 116 11.72 -19.51 10.79
C GLN A 116 10.65 -20.24 9.97
N ARG A 117 9.43 -20.27 10.50
CA ARG A 117 8.31 -21.06 10.01
C ARG A 117 7.10 -20.15 9.76
N PRO A 118 6.74 -19.89 8.49
CA PRO A 118 5.57 -19.09 8.15
C PRO A 118 4.29 -19.68 8.73
N ASP A 119 4.20 -21.02 8.79
CA ASP A 119 3.05 -21.76 9.33
C ASP A 119 2.81 -21.55 10.84
N ARG A 120 3.73 -20.88 11.54
CA ARG A 120 3.55 -20.51 12.94
C ARG A 120 2.64 -19.30 13.13
N PHE A 121 2.39 -18.54 12.06
CA PHE A 121 1.61 -17.32 12.09
C PHE A 121 0.22 -17.58 11.53
N ALA A 122 -0.81 -17.08 12.21
CA ALA A 122 -2.19 -17.17 11.74
C ALA A 122 -2.64 -15.87 11.07
N ALA A 123 -3.51 -15.96 10.05
CA ALA A 123 -4.17 -14.77 9.51
C ALA A 123 -4.97 -14.05 10.61
N GLY A 124 -4.79 -12.74 10.73
CA GLY A 124 -5.34 -11.89 11.79
C GLY A 124 -4.44 -11.74 13.02
N GLU A 125 -3.33 -12.48 13.12
CA GLU A 125 -2.38 -12.36 14.22
C GLU A 125 -1.62 -11.03 14.14
N LYS A 126 -1.42 -10.37 15.29
CA LYS A 126 -0.63 -9.14 15.36
C LYS A 126 0.80 -9.48 15.78
N VAL A 127 1.77 -9.01 15.01
CA VAL A 127 3.20 -9.23 15.24
C VAL A 127 3.96 -7.91 15.15
N ASP A 128 4.94 -7.73 16.02
CA ASP A 128 5.83 -6.58 15.97
C ASP A 128 7.04 -6.90 15.09
N ALA A 129 7.30 -6.04 14.11
CA ALA A 129 8.42 -6.23 13.20
C ALA A 129 9.10 -4.89 12.89
N LYS A 130 10.40 -4.97 12.63
CA LYS A 130 11.20 -3.80 12.27
C LYS A 130 11.20 -3.58 10.77
N ILE A 131 11.00 -2.35 10.33
CA ILE A 131 11.07 -1.97 8.91
C ILE A 131 12.53 -2.05 8.43
N THR A 132 12.82 -2.96 7.51
CA THR A 132 14.15 -3.11 6.91
C THR A 132 14.28 -2.32 5.61
N GLN A 133 13.19 -2.20 4.85
CA GLN A 133 13.15 -1.48 3.58
C GLN A 133 11.75 -0.92 3.33
N ILE A 134 11.70 0.26 2.70
CA ILE A 134 10.47 0.93 2.28
C ILE A 134 10.54 1.09 0.76
N ASP A 135 9.61 0.47 0.05
CA ASP A 135 9.40 0.69 -1.38
C ASP A 135 8.25 1.68 -1.56
N LYS A 136 8.62 2.94 -1.78
CA LYS A 136 7.66 4.03 -2.00
C LYS A 136 6.91 3.91 -3.34
N SER A 137 7.54 3.32 -4.35
CA SER A 137 6.97 3.18 -5.69
C SER A 137 5.93 2.07 -5.71
N GLY A 138 6.22 0.94 -5.06
CA GLY A 138 5.32 -0.21 -4.95
C GLY A 138 4.33 -0.14 -3.79
N ARG A 139 4.40 0.89 -2.94
CA ARG A 139 3.66 1.03 -1.68
C ARG A 139 3.78 -0.22 -0.78
N LYS A 140 4.97 -0.80 -0.70
CA LYS A 140 5.26 -2.04 0.05
C LYS A 140 6.36 -1.83 1.10
N LEU A 141 6.23 -2.53 2.21
CA LEU A 141 7.24 -2.56 3.28
C LEU A 141 7.91 -3.94 3.33
N SER A 142 9.22 -3.95 3.55
CA SER A 142 9.93 -5.16 4.00
C SER A 142 10.16 -5.05 5.49
N LEU A 143 9.76 -6.09 6.21
CA LEU A 143 9.76 -6.15 7.66
C LEU A 143 10.59 -7.35 8.14
N SER A 144 11.12 -7.28 9.36
CA SER A 144 11.91 -8.36 9.97
C SER A 144 11.70 -8.39 11.48
N ILE A 145 11.25 -9.53 11.99
CA ILE A 145 11.12 -9.82 13.43
C ILE A 145 12.51 -10.12 13.99
N LYS A 146 13.32 -10.86 13.24
CA LYS A 146 14.73 -11.12 13.58
C LYS A 146 15.52 -9.83 13.83
N ALA A 147 15.34 -8.81 12.98
CA ALA A 147 16.06 -7.55 13.13
C ALA A 147 15.63 -6.75 14.37
N LEU A 148 14.41 -6.95 14.84
CA LEU A 148 13.91 -6.41 16.11
C LEU A 148 14.60 -7.12 17.28
N GLU A 149 14.51 -8.46 17.34
CA GLU A 149 15.10 -9.29 18.40
C GLU A 149 16.60 -9.00 18.60
N VAL A 150 17.36 -8.93 17.50
CA VAL A 150 18.81 -8.66 17.55
C VAL A 150 19.13 -7.25 18.07
N GLU A 151 18.29 -6.27 17.77
CA GLU A 151 18.50 -4.90 18.27
C GLU A 151 18.17 -4.78 19.75
N GLU A 152 17.11 -5.45 20.21
CA GLU A 152 16.74 -5.51 21.63
C GLU A 152 17.83 -6.17 22.46
N GLU A 153 18.35 -7.32 22.03
CA GLU A 153 19.50 -7.99 22.68
C GLU A 153 20.73 -7.07 22.72
N LYS A 154 21.04 -6.41 21.61
CA LYS A 154 22.21 -5.52 21.52
C LYS A 154 22.08 -4.32 22.44
N LYS A 155 20.88 -3.73 22.56
CA LYS A 155 20.61 -2.64 23.51
C LYS A 155 20.74 -3.11 24.95
N ALA A 156 20.14 -4.25 25.30
CA ALA A 156 20.25 -4.82 26.64
C ALA A 156 21.70 -5.11 27.03
N MET A 157 22.51 -5.63 26.11
CA MET A 157 23.94 -5.90 26.36
C MET A 157 24.78 -4.62 26.52
N GLN A 158 24.38 -3.50 25.91
CA GLN A 158 25.05 -2.21 26.08
C GLN A 158 24.65 -1.48 27.36
N GLU A 159 23.43 -1.73 27.87
CA GLU A 159 22.91 -1.07 29.07
C GLU A 159 23.36 -1.76 30.36
N TYR A 160 23.71 -3.05 30.29
CA TYR A 160 24.16 -3.89 31.41
C TYR A 160 25.62 -4.39 31.30
N GLY A 161 26.37 -3.93 30.29
CA GLY A 161 27.75 -4.32 30.00
C GLY A 161 28.81 -3.36 30.50
#